data_AF-A0A8J2PJQ1-F1
#
_entry.id   AF-A0A8J2PJQ1-F1
#
_cell.length_a   1.000
_cell.length_b   1.000
_cell.length_c   1.000
_cell.angle_alpha   90.00
_cell.angle_beta   90.00
_cell.angle_gamma   90.00
#
_symmetry.space_group_name_H-M   'P 1'
#
loop_
_entity.id
_entity.type
_entity.pdbx_description
1 polymer ?
#
loop_
_entity_poly.entity_id
_entity_poly.type
_entity_poly.pdbx_seq_one_letter_code
_entity_poly.pdbx_strand_id
1 'polypeptide(L)' 'MVTDVQRLSLEVMTVIPKCEHVETAHGVPLTVTGVAQIKVMRAEDLLRTAAEQFLGVPVNQLKSTVNQTLEGHLRAILGT' A
#
# COMPACT_ATOMS: atom_id res chain seq x y z
N MET A 1 5.75 -31.18 18.58
CA MET A 1 6.49 -30.56 17.46
C MET A 1 5.65 -29.39 16.99
N VAL A 2 6.09 -28.15 17.20
CA VAL A 2 5.37 -26.96 16.71
C VAL A 2 6.17 -26.45 15.52
N THR A 3 5.63 -26.59 14.32
CA THR A 3 6.14 -25.94 13.12
C THR A 3 5.55 -24.54 13.07
N ASP A 4 6.35 -23.53 13.41
CA ASP A 4 5.97 -22.15 13.16
C ASP A 4 6.09 -21.88 11.65
N VAL A 5 4.95 -21.58 10.99
CA VAL A 5 4.88 -21.37 9.55
C VAL A 5 4.44 -19.94 9.29
N GLN A 6 5.31 -19.18 8.64
CA GLN A 6 4.99 -17.83 8.18
C GLN A 6 4.32 -17.88 6.81
N ARG A 7 3.36 -16.99 6.57
CA ARG A 7 2.58 -16.93 5.33
C ARG A 7 2.62 -15.53 4.76
N LEU A 8 2.72 -15.44 3.44
CA LEU A 8 2.54 -14.21 2.67
C LEU A 8 1.35 -14.42 1.73
N SER A 9 0.31 -13.60 1.85
CA SER A 9 -0.82 -13.67 0.93
C SER A 9 -0.44 -13.06 -0.42
N LEU A 10 -0.75 -13.77 -1.50
CA LEU A 10 -0.60 -13.30 -2.89
C LEU A 10 -1.95 -12.92 -3.51
N GLU A 11 -3.01 -12.93 -2.70
CA GLU A 11 -4.35 -12.56 -3.13
C GLU A 11 -4.43 -11.07 -3.42
N VAL A 12 -5.46 -10.68 -4.18
CA VAL A 12 -5.77 -9.28 -4.41
C VAL A 12 -6.29 -8.68 -3.10
N MET A 13 -5.82 -7.49 -2.79
CA MET A 13 -6.18 -6.73 -1.61
C MET A 13 -6.70 -5.35 -2.03
N THR A 14 -7.81 -4.93 -1.43
CA THR A 14 -8.31 -3.55 -1.55
C THR A 14 -7.60 -2.66 -0.53
N VAL A 15 -7.13 -1.50 -0.98
CA VAL A 15 -6.68 -0.37 -0.15
C VAL A 15 -7.44 0.88 -0.56
N ILE A 16 -7.72 1.76 0.40
CA ILE A 16 -8.54 2.95 0.22
C ILE A 16 -7.68 4.15 0.63
N PRO A 17 -6.78 4.62 -0.26
CA PRO A 17 -5.92 5.75 0.07
C PRO A 17 -6.77 7.01 0.19
N LYS A 18 -6.52 7.78 1.25
CA LYS A 18 -7.26 9.00 1.55
C LYS A 18 -6.27 10.14 1.79
N CYS A 19 -6.50 11.26 1.12
CA CYS A 19 -5.75 12.49 1.34
C CYS A 19 -6.74 13.57 1.76
N GLU A 20 -6.56 14.14 2.94
CA GLU A 20 -7.41 15.20 3.47
C GLU A 20 -6.63 16.51 3.55
N HIS A 21 -7.30 17.62 3.29
CA HIS A 21 -6.74 18.97 3.41
C HIS A 21 -5.44 19.16 2.62
N VAL A 22 -5.33 18.55 1.44
CA VAL A 22 -4.19 18.80 0.56
C VAL A 22 -4.46 20.07 -0.22
N GLU A 23 -3.58 21.06 -0.06
CA GLU A 23 -3.63 22.28 -0.86
C GLU A 23 -3.14 22.00 -2.28
N THR A 24 -3.95 22.40 -3.26
CA THR A 24 -3.54 22.41 -4.67
C THR A 24 -2.55 23.54 -4.94
N ALA A 25 -1.90 23.53 -6.10
CA ALA A 25 -1.02 24.61 -6.54
C ALA A 25 -1.70 26.01 -6.57
N HIS A 26 -3.04 26.05 -6.60
CA HIS A 26 -3.83 27.28 -6.54
C HIS A 26 -4.31 27.65 -5.13
N GLY A 27 -3.87 26.93 -4.08
CA GLY A 27 -4.24 27.18 -2.69
C GLY A 27 -5.64 26.72 -2.32
N VAL A 28 -6.27 25.86 -3.13
CA VAL A 28 -7.60 25.30 -2.83
C VAL A 28 -7.42 24.00 -2.05
N PRO A 29 -8.00 23.87 -0.82
CA PRO A 29 -7.93 22.63 -0.05
C PRO A 29 -8.86 21.58 -0.64
N LEU A 30 -8.32 20.38 -0.91
CA LEU A 30 -9.07 19.24 -1.42
C LEU A 30 -8.95 18.02 -0.51
N THR A 31 -10.03 17.23 -0.50
CA THR A 31 -10.06 15.89 0.09
C THR A 31 -10.36 14.89 -1.02
N VAL A 32 -9.50 13.90 -1.17
CA VAL A 32 -9.58 12.87 -2.21
C VAL A 32 -9.56 11.50 -1.56
N THR A 33 -10.51 10.65 -1.96
CA THR A 33 -10.57 9.24 -1.59
C THR A 33 -10.45 8.41 -2.85
N GLY A 34 -9.49 7.49 -2.87
CA GLY A 34 -9.31 6.53 -3.96
C GLY A 34 -9.70 5.12 -3.55
N VAL A 35 -9.84 4.23 -4.53
CA VAL A 35 -9.91 2.78 -4.31
C VAL A 35 -8.85 2.14 -5.21
N ALA A 36 -7.97 1.35 -4.62
CA ALA A 36 -6.94 0.63 -5.36
C ALA A 36 -6.97 -0.86 -5.02
N GLN A 37 -6.78 -1.68 -6.05
CA GLN A 37 -6.59 -3.12 -5.93
C GLN A 37 -5.11 -3.43 -6.13
N ILE A 38 -4.50 -4.06 -5.14
CA ILE A 38 -3.07 -4.39 -5.15
C ILE A 38 -2.88 -5.90 -4.97
N LYS A 39 -1.78 -6.44 -5.47
CA LYS A 39 -1.35 -7.83 -5.20
C LYS A 39 0.17 -7.92 -5.27
N VAL A 40 0.72 -8.92 -4.58
CA VAL A 40 2.14 -9.25 -4.70
C VAL A 40 2.41 -9.85 -6.08
N MET A 41 3.42 -9.34 -6.78
CA MET A 41 3.81 -9.87 -8.09
C MET A 41 4.49 -11.24 -7.95
N ARG A 42 4.30 -12.11 -8.95
CA ARG A 42 4.84 -13.48 -8.96
C ARG A 42 6.21 -13.62 -9.62
N ALA A 43 6.74 -12.54 -10.20
CA ALA A 43 8.09 -12.56 -10.76
C ALA A 43 9.09 -12.86 -9.63
N GLU A 44 10.05 -13.76 -9.86
CA GLU A 44 10.89 -14.34 -8.81
C GLU A 44 11.62 -13.27 -7.99
N ASP A 45 12.26 -12.31 -8.65
CA ASP A 45 13.00 -11.23 -7.98
C ASP A 45 12.07 -10.37 -7.11
N LEU A 46 10.88 -10.03 -7.61
CA LEU A 46 9.91 -9.21 -6.87
C LEU A 46 9.27 -9.99 -5.71
N LEU A 47 9.02 -11.28 -5.90
CA LEU A 47 8.46 -12.15 -4.88
C LEU A 47 9.46 -12.37 -3.74
N ARG A 48 10.75 -12.48 -4.06
CA ARG A 48 11.84 -12.55 -3.08
C ARG A 48 11.87 -11.29 -2.22
N THR A 49 11.87 -10.11 -2.85
CA THR A 49 11.84 -8.82 -2.12
C THR A 49 10.57 -8.70 -1.27
N ALA A 50 9.41 -9.09 -1.79
CA ALA A 50 8.17 -9.06 -1.02
C ALA A 50 8.19 -10.02 0.17
N ALA A 51 8.80 -11.21 0.03
CA ALA A 51 8.97 -12.14 1.13
C ALA A 51 9.95 -11.59 2.19
N GLU A 52 11.08 -11.02 1.78
CA GLU A 52 12.03 -10.38 2.71
C GLU A 52 11.37 -9.26 3.54
N GLN A 53 10.48 -8.49 2.91
CA GLN A 53 9.88 -7.33 3.55
C GLN A 53 8.59 -7.64 4.33
N PHE A 54 7.83 -8.66 3.92
CA PHE A 54 6.48 -8.90 4.44
C PHE A 54 6.18 -10.34 4.88
N LEU A 55 7.11 -11.30 4.78
CA LEU A 55 6.86 -12.65 5.28
C LEU A 55 6.67 -12.62 6.80
N GLY A 56 5.56 -13.19 7.27
CA GLY A 56 5.19 -13.16 8.70
C GLY A 56 4.64 -11.82 9.20
N VAL A 57 4.65 -10.78 8.36
CA VAL A 57 4.02 -9.49 8.68
C VAL A 57 2.50 -9.62 8.55
N PRO A 58 1.71 -9.12 9.52
CA PRO A 58 0.26 -9.12 9.42
C PRO A 58 -0.21 -8.38 8.16
N VAL A 59 -1.20 -8.94 7.45
CA VAL A 59 -1.74 -8.36 6.20
C VAL A 59 -2.19 -6.91 6.37
N ASN A 60 -2.73 -6.55 7.55
CA ASN A 60 -3.14 -5.18 7.86
C ASN A 60 -1.95 -4.20 7.87
N GLN A 61 -0.79 -4.65 8.34
CA GLN A 61 0.42 -3.83 8.37
C GLN A 61 0.99 -3.66 6.96
N LEU A 62 1.01 -4.72 6.14
CA LEU A 62 1.34 -4.62 4.71
C LEU A 62 0.41 -3.62 4.01
N LYS A 63 -0.92 -3.74 4.19
CA LYS A 63 -1.90 -2.81 3.62
C LYS A 63 -1.63 -1.37 4.05
N SER A 64 -1.30 -1.15 5.32
CA SER A 64 -0.96 0.17 5.85
C SER A 64 0.25 0.77 5.13
N THR A 65 1.33 -0.01 4.98
CA THR A 65 2.53 0.43 4.25
C THR A 65 2.20 0.81 2.81
N VAL A 66 1.45 -0.02 2.08
CA VAL A 66 1.09 0.30 0.69
C VAL A 66 0.16 1.50 0.62
N ASN A 67 -0.79 1.62 1.55
CA ASN A 67 -1.70 2.75 1.62
C ASN A 67 -0.94 4.08 1.83
N GLN A 68 0.03 4.11 2.73
CA GLN A 68 0.89 5.27 2.96
C GLN A 68 1.69 5.66 1.70
N THR A 69 2.20 4.68 0.95
CA THR A 69 2.85 4.95 -0.33
C THR A 69 1.87 5.59 -1.31
N LEU A 70 0.70 4.99 -1.53
CA LEU A 70 -0.30 5.53 -2.46
C LEU A 70 -0.78 6.94 -2.07
N GLU A 71 -0.97 7.22 -0.77
CA GLU A 71 -1.30 8.56 -0.28
C GLU A 71 -0.18 9.56 -0.54
N GLY A 72 1.09 9.16 -0.39
CA GLY A 72 2.23 9.98 -0.78
C GLY A 72 2.20 10.38 -2.25
N HIS A 73 1.95 9.42 -3.14
CA HIS A 73 1.80 9.67 -4.58
C HIS A 73 0.60 10.58 -4.89
N LEU A 74 -0.57 10.33 -4.30
CA LEU A 74 -1.77 11.16 -4.49
C LEU A 74 -1.53 12.60 -4.04
N ARG A 75 -0.90 12.80 -2.88
CA ARG A 75 -0.57 14.14 -2.39
C ARG A 75 0.39 14.87 -3.33
N ALA A 76 1.40 14.19 -3.87
CA ALA A 76 2.33 14.78 -4.83
C ALA A 76 1.63 15.23 -6.11
N ILE A 77 0.69 14.43 -6.62
CA ILE A 77 -0.13 14.77 -7.81
C ILE A 77 -1.06 15.95 -7.55
N LEU A 78 -1.63 16.03 -6.34
CA LEU A 78 -2.54 17.12 -5.98
C LEU A 78 -1.80 18.44 -5.71
N GLY A 79 -0.54 18.38 -5.26
CA GLY A 79 0.29 19.55 -4.97
C GLY A 79 0.97 20.17 -6.20
N THR A 80 0.99 19.49 -7.34
CA THR A 80 1.37 20.05 -8.65
C THR A 80 0.20 20.72 -9.34
#